data_AF-A0A2S5AEV9-F1
#
_entry.id   AF-A0A2S5AEV9-F1
#
_cell.length_a   1.000
_cell.length_b   1.000
_cell.length_c   1.000
_cell.angle_alpha   90.00
_cell.angle_beta   90.00
_cell.angle_gamma   90.00
#
_symmetry.space_group_name_H-M   'P 1'
#
loop_
_entity.id
_entity.type
_entity.pdbx_description
1 polymer ?
#
loop_
_entity_poly.entity_id
_entity_poly.type
_entity_poly.pdbx_seq_one_letter_code
_entity_poly.pdbx_strand_id
1 'polypeptide(L)'
;MKKKYSNTLYLAITIFAMVIFYLNSPYYIEKQFWKYNNGKHIGDVINNIKQIDNSKCQIVFCFGKKLIIEDLKTGENGYYENKNW
;
A
#
# COMPACT_ATOMS: atom_id res chain seq x y z
N MET A 1 27.47 10.14 25.28
CA MET A 1 26.47 9.06 25.09
C MET A 1 25.19 9.54 24.40
N LYS A 2 24.57 10.67 24.78
CA LYS A 2 23.35 11.22 24.15
C LYS A 2 23.41 11.35 22.61
N LYS A 3 24.54 11.80 22.04
CA LYS A 3 24.74 11.88 20.57
C LYS A 3 24.68 10.52 19.85
N LYS A 4 25.17 9.44 20.47
CA LYS A 4 25.13 8.09 19.86
C LYS A 4 23.70 7.52 19.83
N TYR A 5 22.91 7.75 20.87
CA TYR A 5 21.50 7.38 20.90
C TYR A 5 20.66 8.17 19.88
N SER A 6 20.94 9.47 19.72
CA SER A 6 20.27 10.30 18.72
C SER A 6 20.56 9.85 17.29
N ASN A 7 21.81 9.49 16.97
CA ASN A 7 22.17 8.97 15.64
C ASN A 7 21.55 7.60 15.37
N THR A 8 21.51 6.72 16.38
CA THR A 8 20.90 5.39 16.23
C THR A 8 19.39 5.49 16.01
N LEU A 9 18.72 6.41 16.73
CA LEU A 9 17.31 6.70 16.54
C LEU A 9 17.03 7.26 15.13
N TYR A 10 17.85 8.20 14.67
CA TYR A 10 17.71 8.76 13.33
C TYR A 10 17.85 7.67 12.26
N LEU A 11 18.86 6.81 12.37
CA LEU A 11 19.06 5.68 11.46
C LEU A 11 17.84 4.74 11.44
N ALA A 12 17.28 4.41 12.61
CA ALA A 12 16.09 3.57 12.70
C ALA A 12 14.87 4.21 12.00
N ILE A 13 14.66 5.52 12.17
CA ILE A 13 13.59 6.26 11.51
C ILE A 13 13.80 6.28 9.99
N THR A 14 15.03 6.48 9.52
CA THR A 14 15.33 6.47 8.08
C THR A 14 15.05 5.10 7.47
N ILE A 15 15.49 4.01 8.11
CA ILE A 15 15.23 2.64 7.65
C ILE A 15 13.72 2.38 7.62
N PHE A 16 13.00 2.78 8.69
CA PHE A 16 11.55 2.61 8.75
C PHE A 16 10.83 3.37 7.63
N ALA A 17 11.24 4.61 7.35
CA ALA A 17 10.70 5.41 6.25
C ALA A 17 10.98 4.75 4.89
N MET A 18 12.20 4.25 4.65
CA MET A 18 12.52 3.52 3.41
C MET A 18 11.63 2.30 3.21
N VAL A 19 11.35 1.54 4.27
CA VAL A 19 10.46 0.38 4.21
C VAL A 19 9.03 0.81 3.86
N ILE A 20 8.51 1.87 4.47
CA ILE A 20 7.17 2.40 4.15
C ILE A 20 7.09 2.83 2.68
N PHE A 21 8.08 3.58 2.19
CA PHE A 21 8.11 4.01 0.79
C PHE A 21 8.20 2.83 -0.16
N TYR A 22 9.00 1.81 0.17
CA TYR A 22 9.09 0.60 -0.63
C TYR A 22 7.75 -0.13 -0.71
N LEU A 23 7.06 -0.33 0.42
CA LEU A 23 5.76 -1.00 0.46
C LEU A 23 4.67 -0.24 -0.30
N ASN A 24 4.75 1.09 -0.33
CA ASN A 24 3.84 1.96 -1.10
C ASN A 24 4.28 2.18 -2.55
N SER A 25 5.41 1.61 -2.97
CA SER A 25 5.88 1.76 -4.35
C SER A 25 5.01 0.96 -5.32
N PRO A 26 4.80 1.44 -6.56
CA PRO A 26 4.11 0.68 -7.60
C PRO A 26 4.74 -0.70 -7.81
N TYR A 27 6.07 -0.78 -7.76
CA TYR A 27 6.82 -2.03 -7.90
C TYR A 27 6.41 -3.10 -6.89
N TYR A 28 6.32 -2.74 -5.60
CA TYR A 28 5.95 -3.71 -4.58
C TYR A 28 4.50 -4.16 -4.78
N ILE A 29 3.59 -3.19 -4.98
CA ILE A 29 2.15 -3.44 -5.12
C ILE A 29 1.86 -4.32 -6.33
N GLU A 30 2.46 -4.06 -7.49
CA GLU A 30 2.29 -4.84 -8.72
C GLU A 30 2.77 -6.28 -8.60
N LYS A 31 3.77 -6.54 -7.75
CA LYS A 31 4.33 -7.88 -7.55
C LYS A 31 3.57 -8.75 -6.56
N GLN A 32 2.59 -8.19 -5.84
CA GLN A 32 1.78 -8.95 -4.89
C GLN A 32 0.49 -9.46 -5.52
N PHE A 33 0.00 -10.59 -5.00
CA PHE A 33 -1.31 -11.12 -5.35
C PHE A 33 -2.35 -10.60 -4.37
N TRP A 34 -2.94 -9.45 -4.69
CA TRP A 34 -4.01 -8.86 -3.92
C TRP A 34 -5.32 -9.58 -4.16
N LYS A 35 -5.92 -10.07 -3.09
CA LYS A 35 -7.29 -10.56 -3.08
C LYS A 35 -8.16 -9.59 -2.31
N TYR A 36 -9.33 -9.34 -2.86
CA TYR A 36 -10.35 -8.57 -2.18
C TYR A 36 -10.70 -9.17 -0.81
N ASN A 37 -10.74 -8.32 0.21
CA ASN A 37 -11.19 -8.67 1.55
C ASN A 37 -12.62 -8.13 1.75
N ASN A 38 -13.53 -9.00 2.19
CA ASN A 38 -14.98 -8.75 2.20
C ASN A 38 -15.37 -7.43 2.90
N GLY A 39 -16.15 -6.58 2.22
CA GLY A 39 -16.90 -5.49 2.87
C GLY A 39 -17.35 -4.33 1.97
N LYS A 40 -16.55 -3.92 0.98
CA LYS A 40 -16.86 -2.83 0.02
C LYS A 40 -16.20 -3.08 -1.35
N HIS A 41 -16.98 -3.56 -2.31
CA HIS A 41 -16.46 -4.04 -3.60
C HIS A 41 -16.33 -2.87 -4.60
N ILE A 42 -15.15 -2.26 -4.68
CA ILE A 42 -14.82 -1.35 -5.79
C ILE A 42 -14.45 -2.18 -7.02
N GLY A 43 -15.44 -2.86 -7.62
CA GLY A 43 -15.29 -3.60 -8.88
C GLY A 43 -14.12 -4.59 -8.96
N ASP A 44 -13.97 -5.24 -10.12
CA ASP A 44 -12.79 -6.06 -10.45
C ASP A 44 -11.57 -5.17 -10.81
N VAL A 45 -11.32 -4.09 -10.06
CA VAL A 45 -10.30 -3.08 -10.38
C VAL A 45 -8.87 -3.66 -10.33
N ILE A 46 -8.67 -4.74 -9.56
CA ILE A 46 -7.35 -5.35 -9.34
C ILE A 46 -7.11 -6.61 -10.21
N ASN A 47 -7.97 -6.96 -11.17
CA ASN A 47 -7.63 -8.05 -12.09
C ASN A 47 -6.38 -7.74 -12.95
N ASN A 48 -5.99 -6.46 -13.03
CA ASN A 48 -4.72 -6.05 -13.61
C ASN A 48 -4.25 -4.74 -12.93
N ILE A 49 -3.33 -4.81 -11.96
CA ILE A 49 -2.85 -3.62 -11.19
C ILE A 49 -2.27 -2.54 -12.12
N LYS A 50 -1.74 -2.94 -13.29
CA LYS A 50 -1.29 -2.02 -14.36
C LYS A 50 -2.42 -1.14 -14.92
N GLN A 51 -3.67 -1.50 -14.67
CA GLN A 51 -4.88 -0.78 -15.04
C GLN A 51 -5.58 -0.15 -13.84
N ILE A 52 -4.90 0.06 -12.70
CA ILE A 52 -5.39 1.04 -11.72
C ILE A 52 -5.35 2.39 -12.44
N ASP A 53 -6.48 2.69 -13.06
CA ASP A 53 -6.71 3.89 -13.81
C ASP A 53 -6.90 4.98 -12.76
N ASN A 54 -5.88 5.83 -12.60
CA ASN A 54 -5.89 6.98 -11.70
C ASN A 54 -7.05 7.95 -11.99
N SER A 55 -7.81 7.78 -13.08
CA SER A 55 -9.05 8.51 -13.33
C SER A 55 -10.29 7.94 -12.61
N LYS A 56 -10.22 6.68 -12.14
CA LYS A 56 -11.34 5.99 -11.47
C LYS A 56 -11.00 5.58 -10.04
N CYS A 57 -9.77 5.15 -9.79
CA CYS A 57 -9.36 4.69 -8.48
C CYS A 57 -7.95 5.16 -8.14
N GLN A 58 -7.66 5.35 -6.86
CA GLN A 58 -6.33 5.69 -6.38
C GLN A 58 -5.87 4.76 -5.25
N ILE A 59 -4.57 4.48 -5.21
CA ILE A 59 -3.97 3.77 -4.08
C ILE A 59 -3.81 4.77 -2.94
N VAL A 60 -4.56 4.56 -1.86
CA VAL A 60 -4.48 5.40 -0.66
C VAL A 60 -3.32 4.97 0.22
N PHE A 61 -3.19 3.65 0.40
CA PHE A 61 -2.20 3.11 1.32
C PHE A 61 -1.90 1.65 1.05
N CYS A 62 -0.62 1.29 1.09
CA CYS A 62 -0.16 -0.08 1.13
C CYS A 62 0.75 -0.30 2.34
N PHE A 63 0.44 -1.33 3.12
CA PHE A 63 1.24 -1.73 4.26
C PHE A 63 1.39 -3.24 4.31
N GLY A 64 2.47 -3.71 3.70
CA GLY A 64 2.87 -5.13 3.72
C GLY A 64 1.83 -6.01 3.06
N LYS A 65 0.91 -6.53 3.87
CA LYS A 65 -0.16 -7.46 3.47
C LYS A 65 -1.51 -6.81 3.21
N LYS A 66 -1.66 -5.50 3.48
CA LYS A 66 -2.92 -4.78 3.27
C LYS A 66 -2.75 -3.68 2.24
N LEU A 67 -3.71 -3.56 1.35
CA LEU A 67 -3.82 -2.51 0.35
C LEU A 67 -5.19 -1.87 0.45
N ILE A 68 -5.22 -0.55 0.41
CA ILE A 68 -6.44 0.26 0.42
C ILE A 68 -6.46 1.05 -0.88
N ILE A 69 -7.54 0.86 -1.63
CA ILE A 69 -7.84 1.61 -2.84
C ILE A 69 -9.11 2.40 -2.59
N GLU A 70 -9.15 3.63 -3.08
CA GLU A 70 -10.34 4.47 -3.05
C GLU A 70 -10.90 4.66 -4.46
N ASP A 71 -12.22 4.60 -4.60
CA ASP A 71 -12.93 4.98 -5.82
C ASP A 71 -13.09 6.50 -5.83
N LEU A 72 -12.53 7.16 -6.85
CA LEU A 72 -12.56 8.62 -6.96
C LEU A 72 -13.96 9.17 -7.26
N LYS A 73 -14.90 8.35 -7.74
CA LYS A 73 -16.29 8.75 -8.03
C LYS A 73 -17.17 8.67 -6.79
N THR A 74 -17.04 7.61 -6.00
CA THR A 74 -17.92 7.36 -4.85
C THR A 74 -17.26 7.71 -3.51
N GLY A 75 -15.93 7.84 -3.46
CA GLY A 75 -15.16 7.98 -2.21
C GLY A 75 -15.16 6.71 -1.36
N GLU A 76 -15.62 5.58 -1.91
CA GLU A 76 -15.62 4.31 -1.18
C GLU A 76 -14.23 3.69 -1.16
N ASN A 77 -13.92 2.98 -0.08
CA ASN A 77 -12.65 2.28 0.10
C ASN A 77 -12.82 0.77 -0.11
N GLY A 78 -11.99 0.20 -0.97
CA GLY A 78 -11.82 -1.22 -1.22
C GLY A 78 -10.60 -1.72 -0.47
N TYR A 79 -10.80 -2.76 0.32
CA TYR A 79 -9.75 -3.37 1.14
C TYR A 79 -9.28 -4.66 0.48
N TYR A 80 -7.97 -4.79 0.35
CA TYR A 80 -7.34 -5.93 -0.30
C TYR A 80 -6.24 -6.50 0.59
N GLU A 81 -6.10 -7.81 0.56
CA GLU A 81 -5.11 -8.55 1.32
C GLU A 81 -4.22 -9.37 0.40
N ASN A 82 -2.93 -9.39 0.69
CA ASN A 82 -1.96 -10.18 -0.04
C ASN A 82 -2.04 -11.65 0.41
N LYS A 83 -2.21 -12.57 -0.54
CA LYS A 83 -2.28 -14.01 -0.28
C LYS A 83 -0.94 -14.73 -0.18
N ASN A 84 0.17 -14.10 -0.57
CA ASN A 84 1.49 -14.74 -0.63
C ASN A 84 2.24 -14.75 0.72
N TRP A 85 1.51 -14.87 1.83
CA TRP A 85 2.08 -15.05 3.16
C TRP A 85 1.72 -16.42 3.71
#